data_AF-A0A7S2WTL9-F1
#
_entry.id   AF-A0A7S2WTL9-F1
#
_cell.length_a   1.000
_cell.length_b   1.000
_cell.length_c   1.000
_cell.angle_alpha   90.00
_cell.angle_beta   90.00
_cell.angle_gamma   90.00
#
_symmetry.space_group_name_H-M   'P 1'
#
loop_
_entity.id
_entity.type
_entity.pdbx_description
1 polymer ?
#
loop_
_entity_poly.entity_id
_entity_poly.type
_entity_poly.pdbx_seq_one_letter_code
_entity_poly.pdbx_strand_id
1 'polypeptide(L)'
;MAQFSSPMFEEYESEIKDILERCEATENAASVAQLVTEARGLIEQMNLETRTMPGSERTAAREAVQGYENRVNEVERQALLGSGGAGLGAAEDPTEAQKQRAVTATEKLEKSSEGISRAKELFCGG
;
A
#
# COMPACT_ATOMS: atom_id res chain seq x y z
N MET A 1 -16.03 -8.81 18.05
CA MET A 1 -14.71 -8.21 17.76
C MET A 1 -13.70 -9.34 17.83
N ALA A 2 -12.79 -9.45 16.85
CA ALA A 2 -11.70 -10.42 16.92
C ALA A 2 -10.77 -9.97 18.07
N GLN A 3 -10.40 -10.90 18.93
CA GLN A 3 -9.44 -10.63 20.01
C GLN A 3 -8.07 -11.09 19.53
N PHE A 4 -7.08 -10.19 19.57
CA PHE A 4 -5.72 -10.49 19.12
C PHE A 4 -4.86 -10.86 20.32
N SER A 5 -3.91 -11.78 20.14
CA SER A 5 -2.93 -12.15 21.16
C SER A 5 -1.90 -11.05 21.42
N SER A 6 -1.75 -10.11 20.48
CA SER A 6 -0.91 -8.92 20.66
C SER A 6 -1.72 -7.74 21.21
N PRO A 7 -1.49 -7.31 22.47
CA PRO A 7 -2.15 -6.13 23.02
C PRO A 7 -1.78 -4.85 22.28
N MET A 8 -0.57 -4.80 21.68
CA MET A 8 -0.14 -3.67 20.86
C MET A 8 -1.01 -3.51 19.61
N PHE A 9 -1.45 -4.61 19.01
CA PHE A 9 -2.31 -4.54 17.83
C PHE A 9 -3.70 -4.00 18.18
N GLU A 10 -4.24 -4.36 19.35
CA GLU A 10 -5.53 -3.84 19.82
C GLU A 10 -5.45 -2.34 20.14
N GLU A 11 -4.32 -1.87 20.69
CA GLU A 11 -4.06 -0.44 20.90
C GLU A 11 -4.03 0.32 19.57
N TYR A 12 -3.25 -0.16 18.58
CA TYR A 12 -3.21 0.45 17.25
C TYR A 12 -4.58 0.41 16.56
N GLU A 13 -5.35 -0.67 16.75
CA GLU A 13 -6.72 -0.79 16.22
C GLU A 13 -7.68 0.23 16.85
N SER A 14 -7.54 0.51 18.15
CA SER A 14 -8.32 1.55 18.81
C SER A 14 -7.94 2.94 18.31
N GLU A 15 -6.64 3.20 18.16
CA GLU A 15 -6.12 4.51 17.75
C GLU A 15 -6.50 4.84 16.30
N ILE A 16 -6.41 3.87 15.38
CA ILE A 16 -6.83 4.08 13.99
C ILE A 16 -8.34 4.33 13.86
N LYS A 17 -9.17 3.71 14.71
CA LYS A 17 -10.61 3.98 14.74
C LYS A 17 -10.89 5.42 15.17
N ASP A 18 -10.23 5.90 16.22
CA ASP A 18 -10.35 7.29 16.69
C ASP A 18 -9.94 8.29 15.61
N ILE A 19 -8.81 8.05 14.93
CA ILE A 19 -8.36 8.93 13.84
C ILE A 19 -9.34 8.94 12.68
N LEU A 20 -9.89 7.79 12.30
CA LEU A 20 -10.91 7.70 11.25
C LEU A 20 -12.20 8.45 11.63
N GLU A 21 -12.66 8.34 12.87
CA GLU A 21 -13.80 9.12 13.37
C GLU A 21 -13.51 10.63 13.34
N ARG A 22 -12.29 11.04 13.72
CA ARG A 22 -11.84 12.44 13.64
C ARG A 22 -11.77 12.93 12.21
N CYS A 23 -11.36 12.10 11.25
CA CYS A 23 -11.41 12.44 9.83
C CYS A 23 -12.84 12.72 9.37
N GLU A 24 -13.79 11.85 9.74
CA GLU A 24 -15.20 11.99 9.38
C GLU A 24 -15.85 13.24 10.01
N ALA A 25 -15.40 13.63 11.21
CA ALA A 25 -15.88 14.83 11.91
C ALA A 25 -15.23 16.14 11.45
N THR A 26 -14.15 16.09 10.67
CA THR A 26 -13.34 17.26 10.31
C THR A 26 -13.67 17.76 8.90
N GLU A 27 -14.18 18.99 8.78
CA GLU A 27 -14.52 19.61 7.48
C GLU A 27 -13.30 20.26 6.79
N ASN A 28 -12.18 20.43 7.50
CA ASN A 28 -10.98 21.06 6.98
C ASN A 28 -10.07 20.03 6.28
N ALA A 29 -9.92 20.17 4.96
CA ALA A 29 -9.10 19.29 4.14
C ALA A 29 -7.62 19.19 4.59
N ALA A 30 -7.02 20.27 5.10
CA ALA A 30 -5.64 20.23 5.60
C ALA A 30 -5.51 19.40 6.89
N SER A 31 -6.49 19.52 7.77
CA SER A 31 -6.56 18.72 8.99
C SER A 31 -6.84 17.24 8.66
N VAL A 32 -7.73 16.95 7.71
CA VAL A 32 -7.96 15.57 7.23
C VAL A 32 -6.69 14.98 6.62
N ALA A 33 -5.92 15.74 5.85
CA ALA A 33 -4.64 15.27 5.29
C ALA A 33 -3.61 14.91 6.38
N GLN A 34 -3.55 15.69 7.47
CA GLN A 34 -2.70 15.37 8.62
C GLN A 34 -3.14 14.07 9.31
N LEU A 35 -4.45 13.92 9.55
CA LEU A 35 -5.01 12.72 10.16
C LEU A 35 -4.83 11.47 9.27
N VAL A 36 -4.97 11.60 7.95
CA VAL A 36 -4.66 10.52 7.00
C VAL A 36 -3.19 10.12 7.09
N THR A 37 -2.28 11.07 7.22
CA THR A 37 -0.85 10.80 7.38
C THR A 37 -0.57 10.03 8.68
N GLU A 38 -1.21 10.42 9.77
CA GLU A 38 -1.14 9.73 11.07
C GLU A 38 -1.69 8.29 10.98
N ALA A 39 -2.85 8.12 10.35
CA ALA A 39 -3.46 6.81 10.13
C ALA A 39 -2.57 5.88 9.27
N ARG A 40 -1.90 6.42 8.24
CA ARG A 40 -0.94 5.66 7.42
C ARG A 40 0.26 5.18 8.24
N GLY A 41 0.75 6.01 9.16
CA GLY A 41 1.81 5.62 10.09
C GLY A 41 1.39 4.46 11.00
N LEU A 42 0.17 4.50 11.53
CA LEU A 42 -0.38 3.42 12.34
C LEU A 42 -0.60 2.13 11.55
N ILE A 43 -1.11 2.22 10.32
CA ILE A 43 -1.23 1.07 9.42
C ILE A 43 0.12 0.37 9.22
N GLU A 44 1.21 1.14 9.09
CA GLU A 44 2.55 0.57 8.98
C GLU A 44 2.95 -0.17 10.26
N GLN A 45 2.69 0.40 11.44
CA GLN A 45 2.92 -0.27 12.73
C GLN A 45 2.08 -1.55 12.88
N MET A 46 0.80 -1.51 12.53
CA MET A 46 -0.09 -2.68 12.53
C MET A 46 0.41 -3.77 11.57
N ASN A 47 0.90 -3.39 10.39
CA ASN A 47 1.49 -4.31 9.42
C ASN A 47 2.77 -4.97 9.96
N LEU A 48 3.61 -4.24 10.71
CA LEU A 48 4.79 -4.79 11.38
C LEU A 48 4.37 -5.78 12.47
N GLU A 49 3.40 -5.42 13.30
CA GLU A 49 2.89 -6.28 14.37
C GLU A 49 2.23 -7.56 13.82
N THR A 50 1.48 -7.43 12.71
CA THR A 50 0.87 -8.58 12.04
C THR A 50 1.91 -9.63 11.60
N ARG A 51 3.16 -9.23 11.32
CA ARG A 51 4.23 -10.18 10.95
C ARG A 51 4.68 -11.05 12.13
N THR A 52 4.53 -10.58 13.37
CA THR A 52 4.93 -11.30 14.58
C THR A 52 3.84 -12.31 15.00
N MET A 53 2.59 -12.08 14.59
CA MET A 53 1.45 -12.94 14.92
C MET A 53 1.51 -14.33 14.28
N PRO A 54 0.98 -15.38 14.94
CA PRO A 54 0.95 -16.74 14.42
C PRO A 54 -0.29 -17.07 13.58
N GLY A 55 -0.11 -17.95 12.59
CA GLY A 55 -1.19 -18.73 11.95
C GLY A 55 -2.44 -17.93 11.53
N SER A 56 -3.59 -18.37 12.03
CA SER A 56 -4.91 -17.80 11.71
C SER A 56 -5.09 -16.37 12.21
N GLU A 57 -4.41 -15.99 13.30
CA GLU A 57 -4.50 -14.65 13.85
C GLU A 57 -3.83 -13.62 12.94
N ARG A 58 -2.66 -13.98 12.37
CA ARG A 58 -2.02 -13.17 11.33
C ARG A 58 -2.95 -12.92 10.16
N THR A 59 -3.71 -13.93 9.71
CA THR A 59 -4.65 -13.76 8.59
C THR A 59 -5.76 -12.79 8.96
N ALA A 60 -6.38 -12.94 10.13
CA ALA A 60 -7.41 -12.02 10.61
C ALA A 60 -6.89 -10.59 10.79
N ALA A 61 -5.68 -10.43 11.32
CA ALA A 61 -5.03 -9.13 11.47
C ALA A 61 -4.73 -8.48 10.11
N ARG A 62 -4.26 -9.26 9.12
CA ARG A 62 -4.08 -8.75 7.75
C ARG A 62 -5.39 -8.27 7.13
N GLU A 63 -6.46 -9.02 7.30
CA GLU A 63 -7.79 -8.63 6.80
C GLU A 63 -8.27 -7.34 7.46
N ALA A 64 -8.06 -7.20 8.78
CA ALA A 64 -8.38 -5.99 9.51
C ALA A 64 -7.56 -4.79 9.01
N VAL A 65 -6.24 -4.93 8.91
CA VAL A 65 -5.34 -3.88 8.39
C VAL A 65 -5.74 -3.47 6.98
N GLN A 66 -6.03 -4.42 6.10
CA GLN A 66 -6.50 -4.13 4.75
C GLN A 66 -7.81 -3.34 4.73
N GLY A 67 -8.73 -3.66 5.66
CA GLY A 67 -9.97 -2.91 5.85
C GLY A 67 -9.71 -1.45 6.24
N TYR A 68 -8.77 -1.21 7.15
CA TYR A 68 -8.40 0.14 7.55
C TYR A 68 -7.68 0.91 6.44
N GLU A 69 -6.77 0.28 5.71
CA GLU A 69 -6.12 0.85 4.52
C GLU A 69 -7.14 1.35 3.49
N ASN A 70 -8.14 0.53 3.19
CA ASN A 70 -9.21 0.89 2.25
C ASN A 70 -10.01 2.10 2.75
N ARG A 71 -10.30 2.16 4.05
CA ARG A 71 -11.08 3.24 4.66
C ARG A 71 -10.29 4.55 4.69
N VAL A 72 -9.00 4.51 5.01
CA VAL A 72 -8.09 5.68 4.94
C VAL A 72 -8.00 6.21 3.51
N ASN A 73 -7.84 5.33 2.52
CA ASN A 73 -7.81 5.73 1.11
C ASN A 73 -9.13 6.40 0.66
N GLU A 74 -10.28 5.89 1.12
CA GLU A 74 -11.57 6.51 0.78
C GLU A 74 -11.73 7.89 1.44
N VAL A 75 -11.33 8.05 2.70
CA VAL A 75 -11.32 9.36 3.38
C VAL A 75 -10.45 10.37 2.64
N GLU A 76 -9.24 9.97 2.24
CA GLU A 76 -8.33 10.82 1.47
C GLU A 76 -8.95 11.23 0.12
N ARG A 77 -9.56 10.26 -0.59
CA ARG A 77 -10.25 10.51 -1.85
C ARG A 77 -11.42 11.49 -1.67
N GLN A 78 -12.19 11.35 -0.60
CA GLN A 78 -13.29 12.25 -0.28
C GLN A 78 -12.80 13.65 0.06
N ALA A 79 -11.71 13.79 0.81
CA ALA A 79 -11.11 15.09 1.11
C ALA A 79 -10.62 15.81 -0.14
N LEU A 80 -10.01 15.06 -1.08
CA LEU A 80 -9.57 15.59 -2.38
C LEU A 80 -10.76 16.04 -3.23
N LEU A 81 -11.79 15.19 -3.36
CA LEU A 81 -12.97 15.48 -4.20
C LEU A 81 -13.91 16.54 -3.60
N GLY A 82 -13.98 16.64 -2.27
CA GLY A 82 -14.77 17.65 -1.56
C GLY A 82 -14.21 19.07 -1.67
N SER A 83 -12.91 19.20 -1.96
CA SER A 83 -12.23 20.49 -2.13
C SER A 83 -12.32 21.09 -3.54
N GLY A 84 -12.83 20.33 -4.52
CA GLY A 84 -12.98 20.78 -5.89
C GLY A 84 -13.79 19.78 -6.72
N GLY A 85 -15.05 20.12 -6.99
CA GLY A 85 -15.87 19.33 -7.91
C GLY A 85 -15.23 19.22 -9.29
N ALA A 86 -15.34 18.02 -9.86
CA ALA A 86 -14.94 17.59 -11.21
C ALA A 86 -13.47 17.20 -11.40
N GLY A 87 -13.26 15.89 -11.62
CA GLY A 87 -12.22 15.43 -12.54
C GLY A 87 -11.31 14.32 -12.01
N LEU A 88 -11.53 13.13 -12.56
CA LEU A 88 -10.48 12.18 -12.95
C LEU A 88 -9.80 11.39 -11.84
N GLY A 89 -10.36 10.19 -11.65
CA GLY A 89 -9.65 8.90 -11.62
C GLY A 89 -8.18 8.88 -11.23
N ALA A 90 -7.91 8.28 -10.09
CA ALA A 90 -6.79 7.37 -9.89
C ALA A 90 -7.09 6.52 -8.64
N ALA A 91 -8.02 5.58 -8.78
CA ALA A 91 -7.79 4.31 -8.10
C ALA A 91 -6.59 3.71 -8.83
N GLU A 92 -5.38 3.91 -8.31
CA GLU A 92 -4.24 3.09 -8.72
C GLU A 92 -4.57 1.67 -8.26
N ASP A 93 -5.19 0.96 -9.19
CA ASP A 93 -5.49 -0.45 -9.13
C ASP A 93 -4.17 -1.18 -8.79
N PRO A 94 -4.05 -1.85 -7.62
CA PRO A 94 -2.81 -2.55 -7.23
C PRO A 94 -2.42 -3.67 -8.21
N THR A 95 -3.27 -3.96 -9.20
CA THR A 95 -3.05 -4.91 -10.28
C THR A 95 -2.23 -4.33 -11.45
N GLU A 96 -2.14 -3.00 -11.62
CA GLU A 96 -1.37 -2.38 -12.72
C GLU A 96 0.13 -2.27 -12.41
N ALA A 97 0.48 -2.00 -11.15
CA ALA A 97 1.87 -1.99 -10.67
C ALA A 97 2.57 -3.36 -10.85
N GLN A 98 1.81 -4.45 -10.89
CA GLN A 98 2.33 -5.80 -11.06
C GLN A 98 2.63 -6.16 -12.53
N LYS A 99 1.94 -5.54 -13.50
CA LYS A 99 2.22 -5.73 -14.93
C LYS A 99 3.44 -4.95 -15.42
N GLN A 100 3.68 -3.74 -14.90
CA GLN A 100 4.83 -2.94 -15.32
C GLN A 100 6.18 -3.53 -14.86
N ARG A 101 6.24 -4.20 -13.69
CA ARG A 101 7.48 -4.87 -13.24
C ARG A 101 7.86 -6.09 -14.09
N ALA A 102 6.91 -6.74 -14.76
CA ALA A 102 7.19 -7.86 -15.65
C ALA A 102 7.85 -7.41 -16.97
N VAL A 103 7.46 -6.24 -17.49
CA VAL A 103 8.00 -5.71 -18.76
C VAL A 103 9.44 -5.21 -18.60
N THR A 104 9.78 -4.59 -17.47
CA THR A 104 11.16 -4.12 -17.23
C THR A 104 12.15 -5.25 -16.96
N ALA A 105 11.67 -6.43 -16.54
CA ALA A 105 12.51 -7.61 -16.36
C ALA A 105 12.85 -8.31 -17.69
N THR A 106 11.94 -8.27 -18.66
CA THR A 106 12.17 -8.88 -19.98
C THR A 106 13.10 -8.07 -20.87
N GLU A 107 13.07 -6.73 -20.81
CA GLU A 107 14.01 -5.89 -21.59
C GLU A 107 15.48 -6.04 -21.14
N LYS A 108 15.71 -6.39 -19.87
CA LYS A 108 17.08 -6.66 -19.37
C LYS A 108 17.66 -7.98 -19.87
N LEU A 109 16.82 -8.96 -20.23
CA LEU A 109 17.27 -10.24 -20.79
C LEU A 109 17.58 -10.13 -22.29
N GLU A 110 16.85 -9.30 -23.05
CA GLU A 110 17.06 -9.17 -24.49
C GLU A 110 18.42 -8.53 -24.83
N LYS A 111 18.77 -7.43 -24.13
CA LYS A 111 20.11 -6.80 -24.25
C LYS A 111 21.27 -7.70 -23.82
N SER A 112 21.02 -8.70 -22.96
CA SER A 112 22.07 -9.66 -22.56
C SER A 112 22.34 -10.70 -23.65
N SER A 113 21.38 -10.97 -24.55
CA SER A 113 21.56 -11.96 -25.62
C SER A 113 22.32 -11.40 -26.83
N GLU A 114 22.17 -10.10 -27.12
CA GLU A 114 22.92 -9.41 -28.18
C GLU A 114 24.42 -9.30 -27.85
N GLY A 115 24.76 -9.12 -26.57
CA GLY A 115 26.16 -9.05 -26.11
C GLY A 115 26.93 -10.37 -26.28
N ILE A 116 26.28 -11.51 -26.08
CA ILE A 116 26.90 -12.84 -26.21
C ILE A 116 27.14 -13.19 -27.68
N SER A 117 26.21 -12.86 -28.57
CA SER A 117 26.37 -13.10 -30.01
C SER A 117 27.52 -12.29 -30.61
N ARG A 118 27.67 -11.02 -30.21
CA ARG A 118 28.78 -10.16 -30.68
C ARG A 118 30.14 -10.59 -30.12
N ALA A 119 30.19 -11.13 -28.90
CA ALA A 119 31.43 -11.67 -28.33
C ALA A 119 31.88 -12.97 -29.03
N LYS A 120 30.94 -13.77 -29.54
CA LYS A 120 31.26 -15.01 -30.25
C LYS A 120 31.84 -14.78 -31.65
N GLU A 121 31.44 -13.72 -32.34
CA GLU A 121 32.03 -13.34 -33.63
C GLU A 121 33.48 -12.83 -33.49
N LEU A 122 33.81 -12.15 -32.38
CA LEU A 122 35.19 -11.69 -32.12
C LEU A 122 36.16 -12.82 -31.74
N PHE A 123 35.65 -13.97 -31.25
CA PHE A 123 36.48 -15.12 -30.85
C PHE A 123 36.58 -16.24 -31.90
N CYS A 124 35.69 -16.28 -32.90
CA CYS A 124 35.69 -17.32 -33.95
C CYS A 124 35.92 -16.77 -35.38
N GLY A 125 36.25 -15.49 -35.54
CA GLY A 125 36.67 -14.90 -36.81
C GLY A 125 38.19 -14.87 -36.95
N GLY A 126 38.80 -16.03 -37.15
CA GLY A 126 40.21 -16.24 -37.51
C GLY A 126 40.37 -17.50 -38.33
#